data_AF-A0A8S3B4X4-F1
#
_entry.id   AF-A0A8S3B4X4-F1
#
_cell.length_a   1.000
_cell.length_b   1.000
_cell.length_c   1.000
_cell.angle_alpha   90.00
_cell.angle_beta   90.00
_cell.angle_gamma   90.00
#
_symmetry.space_group_name_H-M   'P 1'
#
loop_
_entity.id
_entity.type
_entity.pdbx_description
1 polymer ?
#
loop_
_entity_poly.entity_id
_entity_poly.type
_entity_poly.pdbx_seq_one_letter_code
_entity_poly.pdbx_strand_id
1 'polypeptide(L)' 'MVNEHVPFTYCWSPSLVPKPIDWPPYINVSGVFFLNHDATADKKRPVDLIKLLGIDDDHRNELLSSIIYIGFG' A
#
# COMPACT_ATOMS: atom_id res chain seq x y z
N MET A 1 -4.80 21.72 -24.80
CA MET A 1 -4.04 20.90 -23.83
C MET A 1 -3.97 21.70 -22.55
N VAL A 2 -4.56 21.19 -21.47
CA VAL A 2 -4.66 21.95 -20.22
C VAL A 2 -3.31 21.87 -19.52
N ASN A 3 -2.72 23.03 -19.23
CA ASN A 3 -1.44 23.17 -18.53
C ASN A 3 -1.69 23.14 -17.01
N GLU A 4 -2.23 22.03 -16.51
CA GLU A 4 -2.58 21.86 -15.09
C GLU A 4 -1.34 21.45 -14.29
N HIS A 5 -0.77 22.42 -13.57
CA HIS A 5 0.27 22.18 -12.56
C HIS A 5 -0.34 21.57 -11.29
N VAL A 6 -0.75 20.31 -11.37
CA VAL A 6 -1.21 19.56 -10.20
C VAL A 6 0.00 19.22 -9.32
N PRO A 7 0.00 19.55 -8.02
CA PRO A 7 1.09 19.16 -7.13
C PRO A 7 1.10 17.64 -6.96
N PHE A 8 2.28 17.04 -7.08
CA PHE A 8 2.49 15.60 -6.89
C PHE A 8 3.41 15.36 -5.71
N THR A 9 3.16 14.30 -4.96
CA THR A 9 4.04 13.85 -3.88
C THR A 9 4.40 12.40 -4.09
N TYR A 10 5.70 12.10 -4.10
CA TYR A 10 6.21 10.73 -4.15
C TYR A 10 6.56 10.22 -2.74
N CYS A 11 6.29 8.94 -2.53
CA CYS A 11 6.35 8.31 -1.21
C CYS A 11 7.58 7.38 -1.13
N TRP A 12 8.76 7.96 -0.96
CA TRP A 12 9.99 7.23 -0.63
C TRP A 12 10.82 7.99 0.38
N SER A 13 11.79 7.32 1.01
CA SER A 13 12.71 7.94 1.97
C SER A 13 13.74 8.85 1.28
N PRO A 14 13.72 10.18 1.50
CA PRO A 14 14.71 11.09 0.91
C PRO A 14 16.14 10.81 1.37
N SER A 15 16.31 10.18 2.54
CA SER A 15 17.61 9.76 3.06
C SER A 15 18.20 8.56 2.32
N LEU A 16 17.35 7.73 1.70
CA LEU A 16 17.78 6.58 0.90
C LEU A 16 17.96 6.97 -0.56
N VAL A 17 17.02 7.74 -1.11
CA VAL A 17 17.07 8.25 -2.49
C VAL A 17 16.73 9.74 -2.46
N PRO A 18 17.70 10.65 -2.68
CA PRO A 18 17.42 12.08 -2.68
C PRO A 18 16.54 12.47 -3.87
N LYS A 19 15.81 13.59 -3.73
CA LYS A 19 15.04 14.16 -4.83
C LYS A 19 15.99 14.49 -6.00
N PRO A 20 15.71 14.04 -7.24
CA PRO A 20 16.51 14.42 -8.40
C PRO A 20 16.51 15.93 -8.62
N ILE A 21 17.65 16.49 -9.05
CA ILE A 21 17.84 17.93 -9.17
C ILE A 21 17.05 18.57 -10.31
N ASP A 22 16.71 17.78 -11.32
CA ASP A 22 15.95 18.16 -12.50
C ASP A 22 14.43 18.18 -12.26
N TRP A 23 13.97 17.79 -11.06
CA TRP A 23 12.56 17.79 -10.73
C TRP A 23 12.01 19.20 -10.48
N PRO A 24 10.86 19.56 -11.08
CA PRO A 24 10.20 20.83 -10.81
C PRO A 24 9.88 21.06 -9.31
N PRO A 25 9.73 22.33 -8.89
CA PRO A 25 9.47 22.68 -7.50
C PRO A 25 8.10 22.22 -6.99
N TYR A 26 7.13 21.98 -7.88
CA TYR A 26 5.79 21.49 -7.52
C TYR A 26 5.74 19.99 -7.21
N ILE A 27 6.84 19.26 -7.42
CA ILE A 27 6.95 17.84 -7.06
C ILE A 27 7.64 17.72 -5.70
N ASN A 28 6.98 17.08 -4.74
CA ASN A 28 7.53 16.87 -3.40
C ASN A 28 7.84 15.39 -3.12
N VAL A 29 8.68 15.12 -2.12
CA VAL A 29 8.96 13.77 -1.61
C VAL A 29 8.68 13.77 -0.10
N SER A 30 7.72 12.98 0.36
CA SER A 30 7.21 13.04 1.74
C SER A 30 7.82 12.03 2.71
N GLY A 31 8.46 10.96 2.22
CA GLY A 31 8.89 9.84 3.05
C GLY A 31 8.08 8.57 2.80
N VAL A 32 8.10 7.68 3.77
CA VAL A 32 7.35 6.41 3.76
C VAL A 32 6.21 6.48 4.76
N PHE A 33 5.07 5.90 4.40
CA PHE A 33 3.93 5.75 5.29
C PHE A 33 3.94 4.37 5.90
N PHE A 34 3.81 4.29 7.22
CA PHE A 34 3.65 3.04 7.93
C PHE A 34 2.22 2.96 8.47
N LEU A 35 1.58 1.82 8.25
CA LEU A 35 0.39 1.46 9.00
C LEU A 35 0.77 1.30 10.47
N ASN A 36 0.15 2.11 11.35
CA ASN A 36 0.29 1.92 12.79
C ASN A 36 -0.37 0.58 13.15
N HIS A 37 0.42 -0.35 13.67
CA HIS A 37 -0.01 -1.72 13.94
C HIS A 37 -1.15 -1.79 14.97
N ASP A 38 -1.27 -0.77 15.83
CA ASP A 38 -2.30 -0.65 16.86
C ASP A 38 -3.60 -0.01 16.33
N ALA A 39 -3.53 0.79 15.26
CA ALA A 39 -4.68 1.53 14.73
C ALA A 39 -5.65 0.67 13.90
N THR A 40 -5.24 -0.56 13.55
CA THR A 40 -6.05 -1.54 12.80
C THR A 40 -6.65 -2.62 13.70
N ALA A 41 -6.55 -2.45 15.02
CA ALA A 41 -7.01 -3.44 16.00
C ALA A 41 -8.54 -3.48 16.20
N ASP A 42 -9.35 -3.04 15.24
CA ASP A 42 -10.62 -3.76 15.04
C ASP A 42 -10.27 -5.13 14.45
N LYS A 43 -9.82 -6.03 15.34
CA LYS A 43 -9.35 -7.40 15.06
C LYS A 43 -10.41 -8.27 14.40
N LYS A 44 -11.59 -7.74 14.12
CA LYS A 44 -12.70 -8.44 13.47
C LYS A 44 -12.41 -8.58 11.98
N ARG A 45 -11.49 -9.50 11.67
CA ARG A 45 -11.27 -9.99 10.31
C ARG A 45 -12.63 -10.35 9.69
N PRO A 46 -12.98 -9.81 8.52
CA PRO A 46 -14.23 -10.14 7.86
C PRO A 46 -14.31 -11.67 7.62
N VAL A 47 -15.38 -12.29 8.13
CA VAL A 47 -15.54 -13.76 8.14
C VAL A 47 -15.60 -14.36 6.74
N ASP A 48 -16.13 -13.59 5.79
CA ASP A 48 -16.19 -13.88 4.37
C ASP A 48 -14.80 -13.89 3.73
N LEU A 49 -13.93 -12.92 4.07
CA LEU A 49 -12.54 -12.90 3.59
C LEU A 49 -11.74 -14.09 4.13
N ILE A 50 -11.92 -14.44 5.41
CA ILE A 50 -11.25 -15.62 6.00
C ILE A 50 -11.67 -16.90 5.26
N LYS A 51 -12.96 -17.06 4.99
CA LYS A 51 -13.50 -18.20 4.22
C LYS A 51 -13.01 -18.21 2.78
N LEU A 52 -12.98 -17.06 2.12
CA LEU A 52 -12.48 -16.92 0.74
C LEU A 52 -11.00 -17.31 0.63
N LEU A 53 -10.20 -16.89 1.61
CA LEU A 53 -8.78 -17.23 1.69
C LEU A 53 -8.57 -18.69 2.16
N GLY A 54 -9.61 -19.42 2.57
CA GLY A 54 -9.47 -20.79 3.05
C GLY A 54 -8.44 -20.91 4.18
N ILE A 55 -8.43 -19.91 5.08
CA ILE A 55 -7.59 -19.91 6.29
C ILE A 55 -8.39 -20.59 7.39
N ASP A 56 -8.47 -21.91 7.30
CA ASP A 56 -8.88 -22.84 8.35
C ASP A 56 -7.65 -23.61 8.84
N ASP A 57 -7.56 -23.83 10.16
CA ASP A 57 -6.32 -24.14 10.89
C ASP A 57 -5.54 -25.42 10.47
N ASP A 58 -6.05 -26.25 9.55
CA ASP A 58 -5.46 -27.58 9.29
C ASP A 58 -5.18 -27.95 7.84
N HIS A 59 -5.50 -27.14 6.83
CA HIS A 59 -5.16 -27.50 5.45
C HIS A 59 -4.72 -26.28 4.64
N ARG A 60 -3.44 -26.26 4.23
CA ARG A 60 -2.92 -25.32 3.24
C ARG A 60 -3.68 -25.56 1.93
N ASN A 61 -4.77 -24.82 1.73
CA ASN A 61 -5.61 -24.91 0.53
C ASN A 61 -4.74 -24.77 -0.73
N GLU A 62 -4.74 -25.78 -1.62
CA GLU A 62 -4.03 -25.71 -2.90
C GLU A 62 -4.52 -24.53 -3.78
N LEU A 63 -5.76 -24.06 -3.52
CA LEU A 63 -6.39 -22.89 -4.14
C LEU A 63 -5.80 -21.53 -3.72
N LEU A 64 -5.12 -21.44 -2.56
CA LEU A 64 -4.44 -20.20 -2.14
C LEU A 64 -3.35 -19.77 -3.11
N SER A 65 -2.82 -20.72 -3.89
CA SER A 65 -1.81 -20.44 -4.92
C SER A 65 -2.30 -19.51 -6.03
N SER A 66 -3.62 -19.29 -6.14
CA SER A 66 -4.25 -18.54 -7.24
C SER A 66 -4.89 -17.21 -6.84
N ILE A 67 -4.80 -16.78 -5.58
CA ILE A 67 -5.41 -15.52 -5.13
C ILE A 67 -4.47 -14.34 -5.41
N ILE A 68 -4.97 -13.35 -6.16
CA ILE A 68 -4.27 -12.09 -6.40
C ILE A 68 -4.89 -11.02 -5.51
N TYR A 69 -4.10 -10.50 -4.58
CA TYR A 69 -4.45 -9.31 -3.82
C TYR A 69 -4.09 -8.05 -4.61
N ILE A 70 -5.05 -7.15 -4.80
CA ILE A 70 -4.85 -5.83 -5.40
C ILE A 70 -5.34 -4.79 -4.39
N GLY A 71 -4.41 -3.99 -3.87
CA GLY A 71 -4.69 -2.87 -2.97
C GLY A 71 -4.17 -1.57 -3.57
N PHE A 72 -4.89 -0.47 -3.35
CA PHE A 72 -4.53 0.86 -3.85
C PHE A 72 -3.91 1.77 -2.76
N GLY A 73 -3.64 1.22 -1.58
CA GLY A 73 -3.24 1.98 -0.40
C GLY A 73 -4.42 2.51 0.39
#